data_AF-A0A919NSB2-F1
#
_entry.id   AF-A0A919NSB2-F1
#
_cell.length_a   1.000
_cell.length_b   1.000
_cell.length_c   1.000
_cell.angle_alpha   90.00
_cell.angle_beta   90.00
_cell.angle_gamma   90.00
#
_symmetry.space_group_name_H-M   'P 1'
#
loop_
_entity.id
_entity.type
_entity.pdbx_description
1 polymer ?
#
loop_
_entity_poly.entity_id
_entity_poly.type
_entity_poly.pdbx_seq_one_letter_code
_entity_poly.pdbx_strand_id
1 'polypeptide(L)'
;MEENPEVGEALETLSVWLIAEDAYLRDRVPDEVLTYMQDRVGQLLGPHALQVAGDFARERDLVGLARDSEALDELLALIEGKRRRGFEMEWRAFPPATVRGKDYQPEALLVMAEYGGGDPVWDRPRGDGGQVELSELGVSASLVQRLRAWNDTWATPEPSEGWTEKGMALAHELQRELPDLDVRYFHGDDDRPLRSQ
;
A
#
# COMPACT_ATOMS: atom_id res chain seq x y z
N MET A 1 -8.33 -16.11 -23.76
CA MET A 1 -7.87 -15.32 -22.61
C MET A 1 -8.27 -13.90 -22.95
N GLU A 2 -9.35 -13.41 -22.37
CA GLU A 2 -9.69 -11.98 -22.48
C GLU A 2 -8.60 -11.23 -21.71
N GLU A 3 -7.93 -10.28 -22.36
CA GLU A 3 -7.02 -9.36 -21.69
C GLU A 3 -7.83 -8.56 -20.67
N ASN A 4 -7.39 -8.55 -19.41
CA ASN A 4 -8.00 -7.72 -18.39
C ASN A 4 -7.70 -6.25 -18.73
N PRO A 5 -8.70 -5.42 -19.06
CA PRO A 5 -8.47 -4.02 -19.47
C PRO A 5 -7.73 -3.21 -18.40
N GLU A 6 -7.89 -3.56 -17.12
CA GLU A 6 -7.21 -2.91 -16.00
C GLU A 6 -5.69 -3.17 -16.01
N VAL A 7 -5.28 -4.37 -16.44
CA VAL A 7 -3.85 -4.73 -16.57
C VAL A 7 -3.21 -3.95 -17.72
N GLY A 8 -3.93 -3.78 -18.84
CA GLY A 8 -3.46 -2.98 -19.96
C GLY A 8 -3.23 -1.51 -19.56
N GLU A 9 -4.19 -0.91 -18.84
CA GLU A 9 -4.08 0.46 -18.35
C GLU A 9 -2.94 0.64 -17.33
N ALA A 10 -2.75 -0.33 -16.44
CA ALA A 10 -1.63 -0.35 -15.50
C ALA A 10 -0.25 -0.37 -16.19
N LEU A 11 -0.08 -1.25 -17.17
CA LEU A 11 1.17 -1.38 -17.93
C LEU A 11 1.46 -0.12 -18.75
N GLU A 12 0.44 0.46 -19.40
CA GLU A 12 0.58 1.71 -20.13
C GLU A 12 0.98 2.86 -19.18
N THR A 13 0.31 2.97 -18.02
CA THR A 13 0.62 4.01 -17.03
C THR A 13 2.05 3.87 -16.50
N LEU A 14 2.51 2.64 -16.20
CA LEU A 14 3.90 2.38 -15.77
C LEU A 14 4.91 2.77 -16.85
N SER A 15 4.65 2.39 -18.10
CA SER A 15 5.49 2.76 -19.24
C SER A 15 5.61 4.29 -19.39
N VAL A 16 4.48 4.99 -19.32
CA VAL A 16 4.45 6.46 -19.40
C VAL A 16 5.19 7.10 -18.23
N TRP A 17 5.01 6.61 -17.01
CA TRP A 17 5.73 7.12 -15.84
C TRP A 17 7.24 6.91 -15.97
N LEU A 18 7.72 5.74 -16.40
CA LEU A 18 9.16 5.47 -16.61
C LEU A 18 9.79 6.43 -17.64
N ILE A 19 9.06 6.76 -18.71
CA ILE A 19 9.50 7.75 -19.71
C ILE A 19 9.53 9.16 -19.10
N ALA A 20 8.52 9.52 -18.31
CA ALA A 20 8.46 10.80 -17.64
C ALA A 20 9.58 10.97 -16.61
N GLU A 21 9.89 9.92 -15.85
CA GLU A 21 10.98 9.88 -14.87
C GLU A 21 12.36 10.06 -15.55
N ASP A 22 12.63 9.37 -16.67
CA ASP A 22 13.86 9.59 -17.46
C ASP A 22 13.98 11.03 -17.97
N ALA A 23 12.88 11.58 -18.47
CA ALA A 23 12.86 12.92 -19.01
C ALA A 23 13.00 13.98 -17.90
N TYR A 24 12.42 13.73 -16.72
CA TYR A 24 12.58 14.55 -15.52
C TYR A 24 14.03 14.60 -15.04
N LEU A 25 14.72 13.45 -14.97
CA LEU A 25 16.15 13.37 -14.63
C LEU A 25 17.06 14.14 -15.59
N ARG A 26 16.54 14.55 -16.76
CA ARG A 26 17.23 15.33 -17.79
C ARG A 26 16.71 16.77 -17.89
N ASP A 27 15.94 17.23 -16.89
CA ASP A 27 15.29 18.55 -16.82
C ASP A 27 14.36 18.85 -18.02
N ARG A 28 13.67 17.83 -18.55
CA ARG A 28 12.78 17.96 -19.73
C ARG A 28 11.30 17.86 -19.40
N VAL A 29 10.95 17.54 -18.16
CA VAL A 29 9.57 17.42 -17.68
C VAL A 29 9.43 18.26 -16.40
N PRO A 30 8.40 19.12 -16.28
CA PRO A 30 8.12 19.84 -15.05
C PRO A 30 7.72 18.90 -13.90
N ASP A 31 8.05 19.28 -12.66
CA ASP A 31 7.70 18.55 -11.44
C ASP A 31 6.21 18.19 -11.40
N GLU A 32 5.32 19.09 -11.80
CA GLU A 32 3.87 18.87 -11.73
C GLU A 32 3.40 17.72 -12.63
N VAL A 33 4.05 17.54 -13.78
CA VAL A 33 3.74 16.43 -14.69
C VAL A 33 4.22 15.12 -14.09
N LEU A 34 5.40 15.11 -13.46
CA LEU A 34 5.91 13.92 -12.80
C LEU A 34 5.03 13.52 -11.61
N THR A 35 4.67 14.48 -10.75
CA THR A 35 3.76 14.26 -9.61
C THR A 35 2.42 13.71 -10.08
N TYR A 36 1.83 14.28 -11.14
CA TYR A 36 0.57 13.76 -11.70
C TYR A 36 0.69 12.29 -12.13
N MET A 37 1.79 11.91 -12.78
CA MET A 37 2.00 10.52 -13.21
C MET A 37 2.22 9.59 -12.01
N GLN A 38 2.98 10.04 -11.02
CA GLN A 38 3.21 9.32 -9.77
C GLN A 38 1.90 9.05 -9.02
N ASP A 39 1.04 10.07 -8.89
CA ASP A 39 -0.29 9.93 -8.30
C ASP A 39 -1.16 8.94 -9.08
N ARG A 40 -1.11 9.00 -10.43
CA ARG A 40 -1.89 8.08 -11.27
C ARG A 40 -1.43 6.62 -11.11
N VAL A 41 -0.12 6.38 -11.09
CA VAL A 41 0.46 5.06 -10.79
C VAL A 41 0.02 4.59 -9.41
N GLY A 42 0.11 5.45 -8.39
CA GLY A 42 -0.31 5.12 -7.03
C GLY A 42 -1.80 4.78 -6.90
N GLN A 43 -2.67 5.45 -7.66
CA GLN A 43 -4.11 5.16 -7.69
C GLN A 43 -4.42 3.80 -8.33
N LEU A 44 -3.72 3.44 -9.41
CA LEU A 44 -3.98 2.20 -10.15
C LEU A 44 -3.31 0.98 -9.49
N LEU A 45 -2.09 1.17 -8.97
CA LEU A 45 -1.21 0.08 -8.56
C LEU A 45 -0.90 0.07 -7.06
N GLY A 46 -1.45 1.03 -6.32
CA GLY A 46 -1.26 1.16 -4.89
C GLY A 46 -0.02 1.99 -4.50
N PRO A 47 0.07 2.36 -3.21
CA PRO A 47 1.04 3.33 -2.69
C PRO A 47 2.50 2.85 -2.72
N HIS A 48 2.76 1.56 -2.93
CA HIS A 48 4.13 1.00 -3.01
C HIS A 48 4.65 0.86 -4.43
N ALA A 49 3.79 1.07 -5.44
CA ALA A 49 4.14 0.87 -6.83
C ALA A 49 5.39 1.67 -7.22
N LEU A 50 5.47 2.94 -6.81
CA LEU A 50 6.60 3.82 -7.11
C LEU A 50 7.89 3.39 -6.42
N GLN A 51 7.81 2.93 -5.17
CA GLN A 51 8.98 2.43 -4.44
C GLN A 51 9.53 1.17 -5.13
N VAL A 52 8.66 0.18 -5.37
CA VAL A 52 9.04 -1.09 -6.02
C VAL A 52 9.58 -0.83 -7.43
N ALA A 53 8.94 0.06 -8.19
CA ALA A 53 9.38 0.40 -9.53
C ALA A 53 10.71 1.15 -9.53
N GLY A 54 10.91 2.10 -8.60
CA GLY A 54 12.19 2.77 -8.40
C GLY A 54 13.31 1.79 -8.04
N ASP A 55 13.04 0.82 -7.15
CA ASP A 55 13.99 -0.22 -6.78
C ASP A 55 14.35 -1.12 -7.97
N PHE A 56 13.34 -1.55 -8.74
CA PHE A 56 13.52 -2.37 -9.93
C PHE A 56 14.29 -1.65 -11.04
N ALA A 57 14.12 -0.34 -11.15
CA ALA A 57 14.67 0.48 -12.21
C ALA A 57 16.04 1.12 -11.88
N ARG A 58 16.51 1.05 -10.63
CA ARG A 58 17.69 1.75 -10.10
C ARG A 58 18.97 1.64 -10.95
N GLU A 59 19.16 0.53 -11.65
CA GLU A 59 20.36 0.26 -12.47
C GLU A 59 20.03 -0.02 -13.95
N ARG A 60 18.80 0.32 -14.39
CA ARG A 60 18.31 0.02 -15.75
C ARG A 60 18.14 1.30 -16.58
N ASP A 61 18.17 1.13 -17.90
CA ASP A 61 17.74 2.18 -18.83
C ASP A 61 16.21 2.29 -18.77
N LEU A 62 15.69 3.39 -18.22
CA LEU A 62 14.26 3.60 -17.99
C LEU A 62 13.45 3.58 -19.30
N VAL A 63 13.99 4.16 -20.38
CA VAL A 63 13.31 4.19 -21.68
C VAL A 63 13.30 2.81 -22.34
N GLY A 64 14.38 2.05 -22.19
CA GLY A 64 14.46 0.65 -22.58
C GLY A 64 13.44 -0.19 -21.82
N LEU A 65 13.38 -0.03 -20.49
CA LEU A 65 12.44 -0.72 -19.62
C LEU A 65 10.97 -0.40 -20.00
N ALA A 66 10.66 0.87 -20.27
CA ALA A 66 9.32 1.30 -20.68
C ALA A 66 8.83 0.69 -22.00
N ARG A 67 9.73 0.16 -22.83
CA ARG A 67 9.42 -0.46 -24.14
C ARG A 67 9.48 -1.98 -24.11
N ASP A 68 9.99 -2.55 -23.04
CA ASP A 68 10.15 -3.98 -22.87
C ASP A 68 8.90 -4.53 -22.15
N SER A 69 7.99 -5.12 -22.92
CA SER A 69 6.73 -5.65 -22.37
C SER A 69 6.96 -6.76 -21.34
N GLU A 70 7.98 -7.59 -21.53
CA GLU A 70 8.28 -8.69 -20.59
C GLU A 70 8.81 -8.14 -19.26
N ALA A 71 9.65 -7.11 -19.32
CA ALA A 71 10.14 -6.45 -18.11
C ALA A 71 9.05 -5.62 -17.39
N LEU A 72 8.10 -5.04 -18.13
CA LEU A 72 6.92 -4.38 -17.54
C LEU A 72 5.98 -5.37 -16.87
N ASP A 73 5.77 -6.55 -17.46
CA ASP A 73 5.01 -7.63 -16.84
C ASP A 73 5.69 -8.14 -15.55
N GLU A 74 7.03 -8.28 -15.57
CA GLU A 74 7.80 -8.63 -14.37
C GLU A 74 7.65 -7.56 -13.29
N LEU A 75 7.76 -6.29 -13.65
CA LEU A 75 7.59 -5.17 -12.73
C LEU A 75 6.17 -5.14 -12.15
N LEU A 76 5.14 -5.30 -12.99
CA LEU A 76 3.76 -5.34 -12.53
C LEU A 76 3.54 -6.50 -11.56
N ALA A 77 4.08 -7.69 -11.85
CA ALA A 77 3.99 -8.83 -10.95
C ALA A 77 4.71 -8.59 -9.60
N LEU A 78 5.81 -7.84 -9.59
CA LEU A 78 6.49 -7.41 -8.36
C LEU A 78 5.62 -6.42 -7.57
N ILE A 79 5.02 -5.43 -8.24
CA ILE A 79 4.16 -4.41 -7.62
C ILE A 79 2.89 -5.03 -7.04
N GLU A 80 2.24 -5.93 -7.78
CA GLU A 80 1.04 -6.67 -7.34
C GLU A 80 1.34 -7.65 -6.20
N GLY A 81 2.60 -7.75 -5.76
CA GLY A 81 2.98 -8.68 -4.70
C GLY A 81 2.78 -10.14 -5.11
N LYS A 82 2.75 -10.49 -6.40
CA LYS A 82 2.62 -11.88 -6.87
C LYS A 82 3.84 -12.76 -6.55
N ARG A 83 4.88 -12.20 -5.90
CA ARG A 83 5.91 -12.97 -5.18
C ARG A 83 5.60 -13.23 -3.69
N ARG A 84 4.61 -12.57 -3.09
CA ARG A 84 4.09 -12.85 -1.74
C ARG A 84 2.87 -13.76 -1.82
N ARG A 85 3.06 -15.01 -1.44
CA ARG A 85 1.99 -16.02 -1.40
C ARG A 85 0.98 -15.64 -0.31
N GLY A 86 -0.24 -15.23 -0.68
CA GLY A 86 -1.29 -14.83 0.28
C GLY A 86 -1.63 -13.33 0.30
N PHE A 87 -0.96 -12.51 -0.53
CA PHE A 87 -1.21 -11.08 -0.67
C PHE A 87 -1.93 -10.73 -2.00
N GLU A 88 -2.84 -11.59 -2.44
CA GLU A 88 -3.70 -11.35 -3.61
C GLU A 88 -4.81 -10.36 -3.23
N MET A 89 -4.52 -9.05 -3.27
CA MET A 89 -5.52 -8.01 -3.04
C MET A 89 -5.96 -7.39 -4.36
N GLU A 90 -7.23 -7.55 -4.73
CA GLU A 90 -7.89 -6.64 -5.68
C GLU A 90 -7.90 -5.24 -5.06
N TRP A 91 -6.99 -4.36 -5.50
CA TRP A 91 -7.07 -2.94 -5.23
C TRP A 91 -8.30 -2.38 -5.93
N ARG A 92 -9.38 -2.13 -5.18
CA ARG A 92 -10.56 -1.44 -5.71
C ARG A 92 -10.49 0.03 -5.32
N ALA A 93 -10.11 0.88 -6.27
CA ALA A 93 -10.15 2.34 -6.10
C ALA A 93 -11.60 2.85 -6.07
N PHE A 94 -12.22 3.03 -4.89
CA PHE A 94 -13.56 3.64 -4.74
C PHE A 94 -13.77 4.22 -3.31
N PRO A 95 -14.90 4.90 -3.04
CA PRO A 95 -15.44 6.16 -3.57
C PRO A 95 -15.06 7.36 -2.66
N PRO A 96 -15.32 8.64 -3.04
CA PRO A 96 -14.94 9.80 -2.24
C PRO A 96 -15.54 9.79 -0.83
N ALA A 97 -14.78 10.30 0.14
CA ALA A 97 -15.12 10.42 1.58
C ALA A 97 -16.50 11.01 1.89
N THR A 98 -17.16 11.64 0.91
CA THR A 98 -18.50 12.22 0.96
C THR A 98 -19.64 11.22 1.11
N VAL A 99 -19.40 9.90 1.01
CA VAL A 99 -20.42 8.85 1.25
C VAL A 99 -20.52 8.44 2.74
N ARG A 100 -19.61 8.93 3.61
CA ARG A 100 -19.61 8.57 5.03
C ARG A 100 -20.79 9.18 5.78
N GLY A 101 -21.87 8.41 5.89
CA GLY A 101 -22.84 8.56 6.97
C GLY A 101 -22.24 8.15 8.31
N LYS A 102 -22.97 8.38 9.40
CA LYS A 102 -22.58 8.00 10.78
C LYS A 102 -22.38 6.49 10.99
N ASP A 103 -22.73 5.67 10.01
CA ASP A 103 -22.84 4.22 10.11
C ASP A 103 -21.78 3.48 9.29
N TYR A 104 -20.76 4.19 8.77
CA TYR A 104 -19.66 3.54 8.05
C TYR A 104 -18.82 2.68 9.01
N GLN A 105 -18.63 1.41 8.67
CA GLN A 105 -17.69 0.52 9.33
C GLN A 105 -16.65 0.05 8.31
N PRO A 106 -15.35 0.15 8.61
CA PRO A 106 -14.31 -0.41 7.76
C PRO A 106 -14.48 -1.93 7.70
N GLU A 107 -14.19 -2.55 6.56
CA GLU A 107 -14.20 -4.03 6.43
C GLU A 107 -12.82 -4.63 6.71
N ALA A 108 -11.76 -3.83 6.53
CA ALA A 108 -10.38 -4.24 6.71
C ALA A 108 -9.55 -3.10 7.29
N LEU A 109 -8.55 -3.45 8.10
CA LEU A 109 -7.62 -2.53 8.71
C LEU A 109 -6.19 -2.92 8.37
N LEU A 110 -5.35 -1.93 8.13
CA LEU A 110 -3.92 -2.08 7.91
C LEU A 110 -3.16 -1.39 9.03
N VAL A 111 -2.41 -2.17 9.80
CA VAL A 111 -1.46 -1.68 10.79
C VAL A 111 -0.17 -1.29 10.06
N MET A 112 0.18 0.00 10.10
CA MET A 112 1.40 0.53 9.48
C MET A 112 1.96 1.71 10.26
N ALA A 113 3.25 1.99 10.07
CA ALA A 113 3.89 3.15 10.68
C ALA A 113 3.18 4.45 10.28
N GLU A 114 2.92 5.31 11.26
CA GLU A 114 2.25 6.60 11.13
C GLU A 114 3.16 7.73 11.62
N TYR A 115 3.25 8.83 10.88
CA TYR A 115 4.14 9.95 11.21
C TYR A 115 3.46 11.03 12.08
N GLY A 116 2.13 11.08 12.12
CA GLY A 116 1.33 12.12 12.75
C GLY A 116 0.93 11.88 14.21
N GLY A 117 1.43 10.82 14.86
CA GLY A 117 1.18 10.55 16.28
C GLY A 117 -0.23 10.06 16.64
N GLY A 118 -1.07 9.76 15.65
CA GLY A 118 -2.35 9.10 15.84
C GLY A 118 -2.23 7.58 15.95
N ASP A 119 -3.36 6.87 15.86
CA ASP A 119 -3.36 5.41 15.84
C ASP A 119 -2.70 4.90 14.55
N PRO A 120 -1.74 3.95 14.62
CA PRO A 120 -1.00 3.48 13.45
C PRO A 120 -1.82 2.45 12.65
N VAL A 121 -3.08 2.76 12.38
CA VAL A 121 -4.06 1.88 11.74
C VAL A 121 -4.87 2.65 10.72
N TRP A 122 -5.02 2.04 9.56
CA TRP A 122 -5.64 2.63 8.38
C TRP A 122 -6.74 1.74 7.84
N ASP A 123 -7.77 2.34 7.26
CA ASP A 123 -8.85 1.61 6.59
C ASP A 123 -8.40 1.17 5.18
N ARG A 124 -7.60 0.09 5.13
CA ARG A 124 -6.98 -0.49 3.92
C ARG A 124 -6.94 -2.01 4.06
N PRO A 125 -6.88 -2.79 2.96
CA PRO A 125 -6.71 -2.41 1.55
C PRO A 125 -8.01 -2.09 0.80
N ARG A 126 -9.17 -2.31 1.43
CA ARG A 126 -10.50 -2.18 0.81
C ARG A 126 -11.26 -0.89 1.18
N GLY A 127 -10.71 -0.09 2.09
CA GLY A 127 -11.27 1.19 2.51
C GLY A 127 -10.67 2.39 1.81
N ASP A 128 -11.10 3.60 2.23
CA ASP A 128 -10.65 4.87 1.64
C ASP A 128 -9.20 5.24 1.97
N GLY A 129 -8.54 4.43 2.79
CA GLY A 129 -7.17 4.63 3.15
C GLY A 129 -6.93 5.83 4.04
N GLY A 130 -7.91 6.23 4.84
CA GLY A 130 -7.80 7.15 5.97
C GLY A 130 -7.41 6.45 7.27
N GLN A 131 -6.89 7.24 8.20
CA GLN A 131 -6.53 6.78 9.54
C GLN A 131 -7.79 6.48 10.35
N VAL A 132 -7.76 5.40 11.13
CA VAL A 132 -8.88 4.91 11.93
C VAL A 132 -8.60 5.16 13.41
N GLU A 133 -9.58 5.74 14.12
CA GLU A 133 -9.52 5.86 15.57
C GLU A 133 -9.99 4.55 16.23
N LEU A 134 -9.06 3.81 16.82
CA LEU A 134 -9.31 2.48 17.38
C LEU A 134 -10.25 2.51 18.59
N SER A 135 -10.29 3.65 19.31
CA SER A 135 -11.16 3.87 20.45
C SER A 135 -12.65 3.80 20.03
N GLU A 136 -12.98 4.28 18.84
CA GLU A 136 -14.34 4.28 18.28
C GLU A 136 -14.77 2.86 17.85
N LEU A 137 -13.80 2.00 17.53
CA LEU A 137 -14.03 0.58 17.22
C LEU A 137 -14.10 -0.32 18.47
N GLY A 138 -14.00 0.26 19.67
CA GLY A 138 -14.09 -0.48 20.93
C GLY A 138 -12.81 -1.26 21.30
N VAL A 139 -11.68 -0.94 20.69
CA VAL A 139 -10.37 -1.52 21.02
C VAL A 139 -9.94 -1.09 22.42
N SER A 140 -9.34 -2.00 23.16
CA SER A 140 -8.89 -1.75 24.53
C SER A 140 -7.85 -0.62 24.57
N ALA A 141 -7.99 0.29 25.53
CA ALA A 141 -7.05 1.41 25.71
C ALA A 141 -5.59 0.94 25.89
N SER A 142 -5.41 -0.25 26.49
CA SER A 142 -4.09 -0.88 26.65
C SER A 142 -3.46 -1.25 25.30
N LEU A 143 -4.23 -1.85 24.38
CA LEU A 143 -3.73 -2.19 23.05
C LEU A 143 -3.46 -0.93 22.22
N VAL A 144 -4.34 0.07 22.27
CA VAL A 144 -4.14 1.37 21.61
C VAL A 144 -2.82 2.02 22.06
N GLN A 145 -2.56 2.07 23.38
CA GLN A 145 -1.31 2.62 23.91
C GLN A 145 -0.07 1.85 23.45
N ARG A 146 -0.14 0.51 23.39
CA ARG A 146 0.98 -0.32 22.94
C ARG A 146 1.25 -0.16 21.44
N LEU A 147 0.22 -0.01 20.62
CA LEU A 147 0.33 0.30 19.20
C LEU A 147 1.02 1.67 18.99
N ARG A 148 0.55 2.71 19.67
CA ARG A 148 1.19 4.04 19.62
C ARG A 148 2.65 3.99 20.08
N ALA A 149 2.93 3.34 21.21
CA ALA A 149 4.30 3.20 21.71
C ALA A 149 5.21 2.37 20.80
N TRP A 150 4.66 1.42 20.03
CA TRP A 150 5.42 0.74 18.98
C TRP A 150 5.71 1.68 17.81
N ASN A 151 4.70 2.44 17.37
CA ASN A 151 4.84 3.42 16.31
C ASN A 151 5.82 4.54 16.67
N ASP A 152 5.85 5.01 17.92
CA ASP A 152 6.79 6.03 18.41
C ASP A 152 8.26 5.62 18.27
N THR A 153 8.54 4.32 18.18
CA THR A 153 9.90 3.80 17.95
C THR A 153 10.30 3.72 16.48
N TRP A 154 9.41 4.12 15.56
CA TRP A 154 9.70 4.23 14.14
C TRP A 154 10.68 5.39 13.89
N ALA A 155 11.92 5.04 13.53
CA ALA A 155 13.01 6.01 13.37
C ALA A 155 13.59 6.07 11.95
N THR A 156 13.33 5.07 11.10
CA THR A 156 14.00 4.89 9.80
C THR A 156 13.09 4.30 8.75
N PRO A 157 13.35 4.54 7.45
CA PRO A 157 12.58 3.94 6.34
C PRO A 157 12.63 2.41 6.31
N GLU A 158 13.70 1.81 6.81
CA GLU A 158 13.84 0.36 6.98
C GLU A 158 13.64 -0.01 8.46
N PRO A 159 12.54 -0.70 8.81
CA PRO A 159 12.36 -1.18 10.17
C PRO A 159 13.36 -2.26 10.54
N SER A 160 13.81 -2.24 11.79
CA SER A 160 14.52 -3.40 12.35
C SER A 160 13.59 -4.62 12.43
N GLU A 161 14.17 -5.82 12.34
CA GLU A 161 13.44 -7.09 12.45
C GLU A 161 12.59 -7.16 13.73
N GLY A 162 13.17 -6.78 14.89
CA GLY A 162 12.43 -6.77 16.16
C GLY A 162 11.29 -5.75 16.22
N TRP A 163 11.39 -4.64 15.49
CA TRP A 163 10.26 -3.71 15.34
C TRP A 163 9.16 -4.32 14.47
N THR A 164 9.54 -5.00 13.39
CA THR A 164 8.64 -5.70 12.47
C THR A 164 7.88 -6.82 13.17
N GLU A 165 8.57 -7.68 13.91
CA GLU A 165 7.96 -8.77 14.69
C GLU A 165 6.98 -8.24 15.74
N LYS A 166 7.34 -7.17 16.45
CA LYS A 166 6.48 -6.54 17.44
C LYS A 166 5.22 -5.95 16.80
N GLY A 167 5.34 -5.31 15.64
CA GLY A 167 4.20 -4.78 14.89
C GLY A 167 3.24 -5.88 14.44
N MET A 168 3.79 -6.98 13.90
CA MET A 168 3.02 -8.17 13.53
C MET A 168 2.28 -8.77 14.73
N ALA A 169 2.95 -8.92 15.88
CA ALA A 169 2.31 -9.43 17.09
C ALA A 169 1.13 -8.54 17.53
N LEU A 170 1.30 -7.21 17.50
CA LEU A 170 0.24 -6.26 17.83
C LEU A 170 -0.92 -6.30 16.85
N ALA A 171 -0.67 -6.45 15.55
CA ALA A 171 -1.71 -6.65 14.55
C ALA A 171 -2.54 -7.92 14.82
N HIS A 172 -1.91 -9.01 15.26
CA HIS A 172 -2.63 -10.20 15.71
C HIS A 172 -3.45 -9.99 16.99
N GLU A 173 -2.98 -9.16 17.93
CA GLU A 173 -3.79 -8.80 19.10
C GLU A 173 -5.02 -7.98 18.69
N LEU A 174 -4.84 -7.03 17.78
CA LEU A 174 -5.93 -6.21 17.23
C LEU A 174 -6.96 -7.07 16.51
N GLN A 175 -6.52 -8.04 15.71
CA GLN A 175 -7.41 -9.02 15.08
C GLN A 175 -8.26 -9.80 16.09
N ARG A 176 -7.73 -10.09 17.29
CA ARG A 176 -8.47 -10.80 18.33
C ARG A 176 -9.52 -9.92 18.99
N GLU A 177 -9.29 -8.62 19.10
CA GLU A 177 -10.27 -7.67 19.63
C GLU A 177 -11.33 -7.29 18.59
N LEU A 178 -11.00 -7.35 17.29
CA LEU A 178 -11.87 -7.03 16.17
C LEU A 178 -12.07 -8.28 15.28
N PRO A 179 -12.81 -9.31 15.76
CA PRO A 179 -12.93 -10.58 15.05
C PRO A 179 -13.68 -10.46 13.71
N ASP A 180 -14.48 -9.41 13.52
CA ASP A 180 -15.29 -9.22 12.32
C ASP A 180 -14.55 -8.45 11.21
N LEU A 181 -13.38 -7.87 11.53
CA LEU A 181 -12.56 -7.11 10.58
C LEU A 181 -11.35 -7.92 10.11
N ASP A 182 -10.91 -7.74 8.87
CA ASP A 182 -9.62 -8.28 8.42
C ASP A 182 -8.49 -7.33 8.81
N VAL A 183 -7.64 -7.72 9.75
CA VAL A 183 -6.51 -6.88 10.20
C VAL A 183 -5.22 -7.39 9.58
N ARG A 184 -4.53 -6.53 8.83
CA ARG A 184 -3.27 -6.80 8.15
C ARG A 184 -2.11 -6.00 8.72
N TYR A 185 -0.91 -6.51 8.53
CA TYR A 185 0.31 -5.79 8.88
C TYR A 185 1.12 -5.42 7.64
N PHE A 186 1.50 -4.14 7.54
CA PHE A 186 2.13 -3.61 6.33
C PHE A 186 3.62 -4.00 6.20
N HIS A 187 4.37 -3.92 7.29
CA HIS A 187 5.85 -4.02 7.26
C HIS A 187 6.39 -5.44 7.39
N GLY A 188 5.55 -6.46 7.22
CA GLY A 188 5.94 -7.87 7.32
C GLY A 188 5.15 -8.77 6.37
N ASP A 189 5.58 -10.02 6.26
CA ASP A 189 4.88 -11.03 5.46
C ASP A 189 3.71 -11.60 6.27
N ASP A 190 2.55 -10.97 6.11
CA ASP A 190 1.29 -11.46 6.70
C ASP A 190 0.55 -12.38 5.71
N ASP A 191 1.01 -13.63 5.65
CA ASP A 191 0.56 -14.65 4.69
C ASP A 191 -0.83 -15.24 5.00
N ARG A 192 -1.57 -14.68 5.97
CA ARG A 192 -2.90 -15.20 6.33
C ARG A 192 -3.85 -15.07 5.14
N PRO A 193 -4.68 -16.09 4.83
CA PRO A 193 -5.69 -15.95 3.78
C PRO A 193 -6.71 -14.87 4.16
N LEU A 194 -7.18 -14.09 3.18
CA LEU A 194 -8.30 -13.17 3.38
C LEU A 194 -9.48 -13.97 3.94
N ARG A 195 -10.12 -13.45 5.00
CA ARG A 195 -11.37 -14.05 5.47
C ARG A 195 -12.41 -13.83 4.38
N SER A 196 -12.79 -14.91 3.71
CA SER A 196 -13.93 -14.92 2.80
C SER A 196 -15.17 -14.53 3.60
N GLN A 197 -15.83 -13.46 3.17
CA GLN A 197 -17.20 -13.15 3.61
C GLN A 197 -18.17 -14.23 3.12
#